data_AF-A0A7K3WIT3-F1
#
_entry.id   AF-A0A7K3WIT3-F1
#
_cell.length_a   1.000
_cell.length_b   1.000
_cell.length_c   1.000
_cell.angle_alpha   90.00
_cell.angle_beta   90.00
_cell.angle_gamma   90.00
#
_symmetry.space_group_name_H-M   'P 1'
#
loop_
_entity.id
_entity.type
_entity.pdbx_description
1 polymer ?
#
loop_
_entity_poly.entity_id
_entity_poly.type
_entity_poly.pdbx_seq_one_letter_code
_entity_poly.pdbx_strand_id
1 'polypeptide(L)'
;MQVTPIDERDSSWEDHRPRFRVYVFGGGGEPGGSWAVDTFDVEDADVLEVTDWAEGQAGPDDLVAVALIGELDPQADTETARRGLVWLLGTDPNGTPSDATVQRLLDGMLARRESRRAAGDR
;
A
#
# COMPACT_ATOMS: atom_id res chain seq x y z
N MET A 1 -12.66 0.87 -12.17
CA MET A 1 -12.74 2.26 -11.70
C MET A 1 -14.18 2.71 -11.86
N GLN A 2 -14.75 3.34 -10.83
CA GLN A 2 -16.06 3.98 -10.90
C GLN A 2 -15.88 5.44 -10.52
N VAL A 3 -16.59 6.36 -11.20
CA VAL A 3 -16.46 7.81 -11.00
C VAL A 3 -17.84 8.39 -10.84
N THR A 4 -18.04 9.14 -9.76
CA THR A 4 -19.32 9.78 -9.42
C THR A 4 -19.05 11.26 -9.12
N PRO A 5 -19.75 12.21 -9.76
CA PRO A 5 -19.64 13.62 -9.39
C PRO A 5 -20.26 13.87 -8.01
N ILE A 6 -19.61 14.68 -7.19
CA ILE A 6 -20.06 15.07 -5.84
C ILE A 6 -20.00 16.59 -5.70
N ASP A 7 -20.78 17.11 -4.75
CA ASP A 7 -20.74 18.53 -4.34
C ASP A 7 -19.62 18.72 -3.32
N GLU A 8 -18.70 19.66 -3.56
CA GLU A 8 -17.54 19.86 -2.68
C GLU A 8 -17.93 20.27 -1.25
N ARG A 9 -19.16 20.77 -1.07
CA ARG A 9 -19.70 21.19 0.23
C ARG A 9 -20.12 20.04 1.13
N ASP A 10 -20.00 18.79 0.67
CA ASP A 10 -20.25 17.57 1.45
C ASP A 10 -19.07 17.21 2.40
N SER A 11 -17.97 17.94 2.36
CA SER A 11 -16.82 17.75 3.25
C SER A 11 -17.07 18.34 4.65
N SER A 12 -16.79 17.57 5.71
CA SER A 12 -16.94 18.01 7.11
C SER A 12 -15.62 18.14 7.87
N TRP A 13 -14.53 17.59 7.33
CA TRP A 13 -13.19 17.64 7.91
C TRP A 13 -12.13 17.46 6.81
N GLU A 14 -10.93 17.94 7.08
CA GLU A 14 -9.76 17.80 6.21
C GLU A 14 -8.52 17.52 7.06
N ASP A 15 -7.61 16.68 6.56
CA ASP A 15 -6.29 16.45 7.14
C ASP A 15 -5.21 16.68 6.09
N HIS A 16 -4.33 17.65 6.37
CA HIS A 16 -3.22 18.02 5.49
C HIS A 16 -1.88 17.37 5.91
N ARG A 17 -1.89 16.51 6.93
CA ARG A 17 -0.70 15.78 7.40
C ARG A 17 -0.99 14.28 7.45
N PRO A 18 -1.31 13.67 6.30
CA PRO A 18 -1.55 12.24 6.24
C PRO A 18 -0.32 11.46 6.69
N ARG A 19 -0.57 10.35 7.39
CA ARG A 19 0.46 9.37 7.75
C ARG A 19 0.27 8.14 6.89
N PHE A 20 1.31 7.74 6.16
CA PHE A 20 1.28 6.57 5.31
C PHE A 20 2.04 5.42 5.96
N ARG A 21 1.60 4.20 5.66
CA ARG A 21 2.37 2.99 5.91
C ARG A 21 2.79 2.38 4.59
N VAL A 22 4.09 2.21 4.42
CA VAL A 22 4.71 1.60 3.24
C VAL A 22 5.21 0.21 3.59
N TYR A 23 5.01 -0.71 2.67
CA TYR A 23 5.49 -2.07 2.73
C TYR A 23 6.35 -2.38 1.51
N VAL A 24 7.56 -2.87 1.75
CA VAL A 24 8.46 -3.40 0.72
C VAL A 24 8.58 -4.90 0.96
N PHE A 25 8.12 -5.69 0.00
CA PHE A 25 8.02 -7.14 0.09
C PHE A 25 9.12 -7.79 -0.74
N GLY A 26 10.02 -8.55 -0.10
CA GLY A 26 11.09 -9.28 -0.76
C GLY A 26 10.91 -10.80 -0.73
N GLY A 27 11.50 -11.50 -1.70
CA GLY A 27 11.74 -12.95 -1.67
C GLY A 27 10.55 -13.90 -1.90
N GLY A 28 9.30 -13.42 -1.99
CA GLY A 28 8.11 -14.28 -2.12
C GLY A 28 7.76 -14.73 -3.54
N GLY A 29 8.70 -14.68 -4.49
CA GLY A 29 8.48 -15.10 -5.88
C GLY A 29 8.56 -16.61 -6.12
N GLU A 30 9.03 -17.39 -5.14
CA GLU A 30 9.22 -18.84 -5.26
C GLU A 30 7.97 -19.63 -4.81
N PRO A 31 7.66 -20.78 -5.43
CA PRO A 31 6.53 -21.62 -5.02
C PRO A 31 6.63 -22.03 -3.54
N GLY A 32 5.67 -21.60 -2.72
CA GLY A 32 5.62 -21.91 -1.29
C GLY A 32 6.39 -20.94 -0.38
N GLY A 33 6.97 -19.87 -0.92
CA GLY A 33 7.61 -18.81 -0.12
C GLY A 33 6.62 -17.74 0.36
N SER A 34 6.76 -17.30 1.61
CA SER A 34 6.13 -16.07 2.10
C SER A 34 7.01 -14.87 1.77
N TRP A 35 6.41 -13.71 1.53
CA TRP A 35 7.14 -12.46 1.37
C TRP A 35 7.69 -11.97 2.71
N ALA A 36 9.01 -11.77 2.79
CA ALA A 36 9.60 -10.97 3.85
C ALA A 36 9.17 -9.51 3.65
N VAL A 37 8.97 -8.77 4.75
CA VAL A 37 8.42 -7.42 4.67
C VAL A 37 9.21 -6.44 5.52
N ASP A 38 9.64 -5.35 4.89
CA ASP A 38 10.09 -4.14 5.56
C ASP A 38 8.94 -3.14 5.58
N THR A 39 8.71 -2.52 6.74
CA THR A 39 7.56 -1.63 6.98
C THR A 39 8.03 -0.27 7.49
N PHE A 40 7.48 0.79 6.90
CA PHE A 40 7.84 2.17 7.22
C PHE A 40 6.58 3.01 7.42
N ASP A 41 6.57 3.85 8.46
CA ASP A 41 5.61 4.95 8.53
C ASP A 41 6.26 6.19 7.90
N VAL A 42 5.55 6.87 7.00
CA VAL A 42 6.00 8.07 6.29
C VAL A 42 5.03 9.21 6.58
N GLU A 43 5.57 10.37 6.92
CA GLU A 43 4.85 11.59 7.29
C GLU A 43 5.38 12.76 6.45
N ASP A 44 4.67 13.89 6.42
CA ASP A 44 5.06 15.10 5.67
C ASP A 44 5.30 14.88 4.15
N ALA A 45 4.52 13.97 3.56
CA ALA A 45 4.55 13.67 2.13
C ALA A 45 3.12 13.64 1.56
N ASP A 46 2.96 13.82 0.25
CA ASP A 46 1.73 13.46 -0.45
C ASP A 46 1.77 12.02 -1.01
N VAL A 47 0.65 11.59 -1.63
CA VAL A 47 0.52 10.23 -2.17
C VAL A 47 1.49 9.91 -3.31
N LEU A 48 1.86 10.91 -4.12
CA LEU A 48 2.81 10.74 -5.21
C LEU A 48 4.23 10.66 -4.66
N GLU A 49 4.59 11.55 -3.73
CA GLU A 49 5.90 11.57 -3.06
C GLU A 49 6.17 10.26 -2.32
N VAL A 50 5.22 9.76 -1.51
CA VAL A 50 5.41 8.49 -0.80
C VAL A 50 5.49 7.30 -1.75
N THR A 51 4.75 7.34 -2.87
CA THR A 51 4.79 6.27 -3.88
C THR A 51 6.14 6.26 -4.60
N ASP A 52 6.63 7.42 -5.00
CA ASP A 52 7.94 7.55 -5.65
C ASP A 52 9.07 7.11 -4.72
N TRP A 53 9.04 7.54 -3.45
CA TRP A 53 9.99 7.10 -2.43
C TRP A 53 9.95 5.58 -2.24
N ALA A 54 8.76 4.99 -2.10
CA ALA A 54 8.58 3.56 -1.88
C ALA A 54 9.10 2.72 -3.05
N GLU A 55 8.81 3.16 -4.27
CA GLU A 55 9.33 2.56 -5.50
C GLU A 55 10.87 2.68 -5.58
N GLY A 56 11.44 3.78 -5.11
CA GLY A 56 12.89 3.97 -4.99
C GLY A 56 13.58 3.10 -3.92
N GLN A 57 12.84 2.60 -2.92
CA GLN A 57 13.37 1.64 -1.95
C GLN A 57 13.38 0.20 -2.48
N ALA A 58 12.50 -0.11 -3.43
CA ALA A 58 12.29 -1.46 -3.90
C ALA A 58 13.43 -1.93 -4.82
N GLY A 59 13.94 -3.13 -4.56
CA GLY A 59 14.76 -3.86 -5.50
C GLY A 59 13.98 -4.30 -6.75
N PRO A 60 14.68 -4.87 -7.75
CA PRO A 60 14.05 -5.32 -9.00
C PRO A 60 13.00 -6.42 -8.77
N ASP A 61 13.12 -7.20 -7.69
CA ASP A 61 12.26 -8.33 -7.38
C ASP A 61 11.20 -8.04 -6.32
N ASP A 62 11.25 -6.86 -5.71
CA ASP A 62 10.39 -6.53 -4.58
C ASP A 62 9.00 -6.11 -5.05
N LEU A 63 8.01 -6.21 -4.16
CA LEU A 63 6.69 -5.60 -4.35
C LEU A 63 6.52 -4.42 -3.39
N VAL A 64 5.74 -3.44 -3.81
CA VAL A 64 5.46 -2.24 -3.01
C VAL A 64 3.96 -2.09 -2.79
N ALA A 65 3.59 -1.78 -1.55
CA ALA A 65 2.25 -1.38 -1.20
C ALA A 65 2.26 -0.17 -0.24
N VAL A 66 1.24 0.68 -0.34
CA VAL A 66 1.08 1.91 0.45
C VAL A 66 -0.35 1.98 0.97
N ALA A 67 -0.50 2.28 2.26
CA ALA A 67 -1.78 2.54 2.89
C ALA A 67 -1.76 3.89 3.61
N LEU A 68 -2.90 4.58 3.65
CA LEU A 68 -3.14 5.65 4.61
C LEU A 68 -3.44 5.02 5.97
N ILE A 69 -2.78 5.51 7.01
CA ILE A 69 -3.01 5.11 8.39
C ILE A 69 -4.25 5.86 8.89
N GLY A 70 -5.31 5.11 9.17
CA GLY A 70 -6.51 5.64 9.81
C GLY A 70 -6.34 5.81 11.32
N GLU A 71 -7.41 6.29 11.95
CA GLU A 71 -7.50 6.33 13.41
C GLU A 71 -7.40 4.92 14.03
N LEU A 72 -7.18 4.87 15.35
CA LEU A 72 -7.26 3.62 16.09
C LEU A 72 -8.66 3.03 15.91
N ASP A 73 -8.75 1.70 15.85
CA ASP A 73 -10.04 1.02 15.92
C ASP A 73 -10.78 1.49 17.18
N PRO A 74 -11.90 2.24 17.04
CA PRO A 74 -12.60 2.84 18.16
C PRO A 74 -13.26 1.81 19.08
N GLN A 75 -13.33 0.54 18.65
CA GLN A 75 -13.86 -0.56 19.45
C GLN A 75 -12.79 -1.45 20.09
N ALA A 76 -11.51 -1.20 19.79
CA ALA A 76 -10.43 -1.98 20.37
C ALA A 76 -10.09 -1.50 21.78
N ASP A 77 -9.81 -2.45 22.68
CA ASP A 77 -9.21 -2.13 23.98
C ASP A 77 -7.93 -1.33 23.76
N THR A 78 -7.76 -0.21 24.47
CA THR A 78 -6.65 0.73 24.31
C THR A 78 -5.27 0.07 24.38
N GLU A 79 -5.12 -1.06 25.09
CA GLU A 79 -3.86 -1.81 25.15
C GLU A 79 -3.58 -2.64 23.88
N THR A 80 -4.60 -2.95 23.10
CA THR A 80 -4.49 -3.76 21.87
C THR A 80 -4.93 -3.02 20.61
N ALA A 81 -5.32 -1.75 20.75
CA ALA A 81 -5.85 -0.94 19.67
C ALA A 81 -4.84 -0.86 18.52
N ARG A 82 -5.22 -1.45 17.39
CA ARG A 82 -4.46 -1.38 16.14
C ARG A 82 -4.99 -0.21 15.32
N ARG A 83 -4.11 0.40 14.55
CA ARG A 83 -4.50 1.43 13.59
C ARG A 83 -5.20 0.79 12.40
N GLY A 84 -6.29 1.40 11.95
CA GLY A 84 -6.90 1.05 10.67
C GLY A 84 -5.99 1.40 9.51
N LEU A 85 -6.13 0.70 8.38
CA LEU A 85 -5.40 0.99 7.14
C LEU A 85 -6.39 1.15 5.99
N VAL A 86 -6.16 2.17 5.16
CA VAL A 86 -6.85 2.35 3.88
C VAL A 86 -5.82 2.18 2.76
N TRP A 87 -5.89 1.07 2.02
CA TRP A 87 -4.94 0.77 0.95
C TRP A 87 -5.09 1.74 -0.22
N LEU A 88 -3.98 2.40 -0.59
CA LEU A 88 -3.89 3.35 -1.71
C LEU A 88 -3.18 2.72 -2.91
N LEU A 89 -2.17 1.89 -2.65
CA LEU A 89 -1.39 1.18 -3.64
C LEU A 89 -1.17 -0.26 -3.18
N GLY A 90 -1.50 -1.23 -4.04
CA GLY A 90 -1.25 -2.64 -3.75
C GLY A 90 -2.10 -3.20 -2.60
N THR A 91 -1.61 -4.28 -1.99
CA THR A 91 -2.23 -5.04 -0.90
C THR A 91 -1.14 -5.85 -0.19
N ASP A 92 -1.48 -6.52 0.91
CA ASP A 92 -0.61 -7.55 1.51
C ASP A 92 -0.61 -8.83 0.64
N PRO A 93 0.52 -9.22 0.02
CA PRO A 93 0.63 -10.41 -0.82
C PRO A 93 0.73 -11.72 -0.01
N ASN A 94 0.91 -11.65 1.31
CA ASN A 94 0.91 -12.84 2.18
C ASN A 94 -0.51 -13.28 2.57
N GLY A 95 -1.51 -12.43 2.36
CA GLY A 95 -2.91 -12.77 2.55
C GLY A 95 -3.51 -13.48 1.35
N THR A 96 -4.50 -14.35 1.59
CA THR A 96 -5.36 -14.84 0.50
C THR A 96 -6.26 -13.71 0.03
N PRO A 97 -6.28 -13.38 -1.29
CA PRO A 97 -7.19 -12.37 -1.81
C PRO A 97 -8.65 -12.69 -1.45
N SER A 98 -9.29 -11.77 -0.71
CA SER A 98 -10.66 -11.96 -0.26
C SER A 98 -11.69 -11.81 -1.39
N ASP A 99 -11.34 -11.06 -2.42
CA ASP A 99 -12.19 -10.76 -3.57
C ASP A 99 -11.38 -10.35 -4.81
N ALA A 100 -12.10 -10.11 -5.92
CA ALA A 100 -11.51 -9.74 -7.21
C ALA A 100 -10.81 -8.37 -7.21
N THR A 101 -11.19 -7.45 -6.31
CA THR A 101 -10.51 -6.17 -6.15
C THR A 101 -9.13 -6.37 -5.57
N VAL A 102 -9.03 -7.17 -4.49
CA VAL A 102 -7.74 -7.50 -3.86
C VAL A 102 -6.84 -8.25 -4.85
N GLN A 103 -7.38 -9.20 -5.61
CA GLN A 103 -6.62 -9.90 -6.66
C GLN A 103 -6.05 -8.92 -7.69
N ARG A 104 -6.86 -7.99 -8.20
CA ARG A 104 -6.42 -6.98 -9.17
C ARG A 104 -5.31 -6.07 -8.60
N LEU A 105 -5.35 -5.75 -7.32
CA LEU A 105 -4.30 -4.97 -6.65
C LEU A 105 -2.97 -5.73 -6.61
N LEU A 106 -3.03 -7.02 -6.28
CA LEU A 106 -1.86 -7.92 -6.29
C LEU A 106 -1.28 -8.07 -7.70
N ASP A 107 -2.12 -8.32 -8.71
CA ASP A 107 -1.69 -8.40 -10.11
C ASP A 107 -0.98 -7.11 -10.56
N GLY A 108 -1.49 -5.96 -10.11
CA GLY A 108 -0.87 -4.66 -10.36
C GLY A 108 0.51 -4.51 -9.71
N MET A 109 0.72 -5.04 -8.50
CA MET A 109 2.04 -5.06 -7.84
C MET A 109 3.04 -5.90 -8.65
N LEU A 110 2.61 -7.09 -9.07
CA LEU A 110 3.43 -7.99 -9.89
C LEU A 110 3.80 -7.34 -11.24
N ALA A 111 2.85 -6.68 -11.90
CA ALA A 111 3.11 -5.98 -13.16
C ALA A 111 4.12 -4.82 -13.00
N ARG A 112 4.06 -4.07 -11.89
CA ARG A 112 5.05 -3.03 -11.59
C ARG A 112 6.45 -3.61 -11.38
N ARG A 113 6.56 -4.73 -10.66
CA ARG A 113 7.82 -5.47 -10.51
C ARG A 113 8.41 -5.88 -11.85
N GLU A 114 7.63 -6.50 -12.73
CA GLU A 114 8.13 -6.89 -14.06
C GLU A 114 8.58 -5.68 -14.89
N SER A 115 7.88 -4.55 -14.76
CA SER A 115 8.28 -3.30 -15.40
C SER A 115 9.61 -2.76 -14.87
N ARG A 116 9.85 -2.85 -13.55
CA ARG A 116 11.13 -2.49 -12.92
C ARG A 116 12.28 -3.39 -13.38
N ARG A 117 12.09 -4.71 -13.42
CA ARG A 117 13.08 -5.66 -13.96
C ARG A 117 13.50 -5.29 -15.38
N ALA A 118 12.52 -5.03 -16.26
CA ALA A 118 12.79 -4.63 -17.64
C ALA A 118 13.45 -3.24 -17.79
N ALA A 119 13.37 -2.38 -16.77
CA ALA A 119 14.07 -1.10 -16.74
C ALA A 119 15.52 -1.24 -16.27
N GLY A 120 15.82 -2.16 -15.34
CA GLY A 120 17.17 -2.42 -14.83
C GLY A 120 18.09 -3.20 -15.77
N ASP A 121 17.53 -3.94 -16.74
CA ASP A 121 18.28 -4.70 -17.76
C ASP A 121 18.78 -3.85 -18.95
N ARG A 122 18.57 -2.52 -18.93
CA ARG A 122 18.96 -1.57 -20.00
C ARG A 122 20.16 -0.72 -19.60
#